data_AF-A0A4Y3WD23-F1
#
_entry.id   AF-A0A4Y3WD23-F1
#
_cell.length_a   1.000
_cell.length_b   1.000
_cell.length_c   1.000
_cell.angle_alpha   90.00
_cell.angle_beta   90.00
_cell.angle_gamma   90.00
#
_symmetry.space_group_name_H-M   'P 1'
#
loop_
_entity.id
_entity.type
_entity.pdbx_description
1 polymer ?
#
loop_
_entity_poly.entity_id
_entity_poly.type
_entity_poly.pdbx_seq_one_letter_code
_entity_poly.pdbx_strand_id
1 'polypeptide(L)'
;MLLLGRAQKLFRTRSDARNIDSDQARLRPVAEAIESAIKIAEAERIGLNRRLEDALARAAVTFGNGTDEYLERDAADNKLQDLLSTEIKNGERRLIELETQIGHLKFLHTAMTTRFPGLKLTPSGLPK
;
A
#
# COMPACT_ATOMS: atom_id res chain seq x y z
N MET A 1 47.31 30.14 49.57
CA MET A 1 47.15 28.67 49.53
C MET A 1 45.92 28.36 48.68
N LEU A 2 46.10 27.77 47.50
CA LEU A 2 45.04 27.52 46.52
C LEU A 2 44.07 26.45 47.02
N LEU A 3 42.77 26.74 47.00
CA LEU A 3 41.72 25.71 47.00
C LEU A 3 41.00 25.76 45.67
N LEU A 4 41.13 24.64 44.95
CA LEU A 4 40.67 24.39 43.59
C LEU A 4 39.17 24.66 43.44
N GLY A 5 38.82 25.75 42.78
CA GLY A 5 37.47 25.97 42.25
C GLY A 5 37.32 25.49 40.82
N ARG A 6 37.80 24.28 40.48
CA ARG A 6 37.41 23.64 39.22
C ARG A 6 35.94 23.24 39.38
N ALA A 7 35.03 24.15 39.08
CA ALA A 7 33.66 23.80 38.75
C ALA A 7 33.75 22.83 37.57
N GLN A 8 33.76 21.52 37.87
CA GLN A 8 33.49 20.51 36.86
C GLN A 8 32.16 20.94 36.25
N LYS A 9 32.20 21.40 34.99
CA LYS A 9 31.00 21.58 34.19
C LYS A 9 30.34 20.20 34.18
N LEU A 10 29.38 19.97 35.07
CA LEU A 10 28.63 18.72 35.10
C LEU A 10 28.13 18.48 33.68
N PHE A 11 28.30 17.25 33.22
CA PHE A 11 27.82 16.82 31.92
C PHE A 11 26.32 17.14 31.82
N ARG A 12 25.96 18.07 30.94
CA ARG A 12 24.57 18.48 30.71
C ARG A 12 23.98 17.63 29.60
N THR A 13 23.03 16.79 29.95
CA THR A 13 22.24 16.03 28.98
C THR A 13 20.98 16.80 28.58
N ARG A 14 20.44 16.48 27.40
CA ARG A 14 19.09 16.89 27.02
C ARG A 14 18.06 16.23 27.95
N SER A 15 16.92 16.89 28.15
CA SER A 15 15.80 16.31 28.88
C SER A 15 15.16 15.16 28.11
N ASP A 16 14.61 14.18 28.84
CA ASP A 16 13.96 13.00 28.26
C ASP A 16 12.78 13.37 27.36
N ALA A 17 12.00 14.40 27.75
CA ALA A 17 10.89 14.91 26.93
C ALA A 17 11.36 15.35 25.52
N ARG A 18 12.50 16.05 25.42
CA ARG A 18 13.03 16.47 24.12
C ARG A 18 13.58 15.32 23.29
N ASN A 19 14.04 14.25 23.95
CA ASN A 19 14.48 13.04 23.26
C ASN A 19 13.26 12.32 22.67
N ILE A 20 12.20 12.14 23.46
CA ILE A 20 10.92 11.57 23.01
C ILE A 20 10.38 12.36 21.81
N ASP A 21 10.32 13.69 21.89
CA ASP A 21 9.83 14.52 20.78
C ASP A 21 10.69 14.36 19.50
N SER A 22 12.01 14.28 19.67
CA SER A 22 12.93 14.06 18.54
C SER A 22 12.77 12.67 17.93
N ASP A 23 12.45 11.66 18.73
CA ASP A 23 12.22 10.30 18.25
C ASP A 23 10.87 10.19 17.53
N GLN A 24 9.81 10.82 18.07
CA GLN A 24 8.52 10.97 17.41
C GLN A 24 8.66 11.66 16.04
N ALA A 25 9.41 12.78 15.99
CA ALA A 25 9.60 13.54 14.77
C ALA A 25 10.30 12.74 13.66
N ARG A 26 11.14 11.76 14.02
CA ARG A 26 11.82 10.88 13.05
C ARG A 26 10.95 9.72 12.58
N LEU A 27 10.18 9.12 13.49
CA LEU A 27 9.41 7.90 13.20
C LEU A 27 8.07 8.19 12.55
N ARG A 28 7.41 9.30 12.90
CA ARG A 28 6.07 9.64 12.40
C ARG A 28 5.99 9.73 10.86
N PRO A 29 6.92 10.42 10.16
CA PRO A 29 6.84 10.50 8.70
C PRO A 29 6.96 9.14 8.00
N VAL A 30 7.77 8.22 8.57
CA VAL A 30 7.90 6.86 8.06
C VAL A 30 6.58 6.11 8.21
N ALA A 31 5.94 6.29 9.36
CA ALA A 31 4.68 5.62 9.63
C ALA A 31 3.53 6.09 8.74
N GLU A 32 3.42 7.41 8.60
CA GLU A 32 2.43 8.05 7.73
C GLU A 32 2.67 7.66 6.26
N ALA A 33 3.92 7.51 5.82
CA ALA A 33 4.24 7.04 4.48
C ALA A 33 3.79 5.59 4.24
N ILE A 34 3.97 4.69 5.21
CA ILE A 34 3.49 3.30 5.11
C ILE A 34 1.96 3.28 5.04
N GLU A 35 1.28 4.03 5.91
CA GLU A 35 -0.19 4.11 5.91
C GLU A 35 -0.74 4.65 4.58
N SER A 36 -0.11 5.71 4.05
CA SER A 36 -0.45 6.27 2.74
C SER A 36 -0.26 5.25 1.61
N ALA A 37 0.85 4.51 1.62
CA ALA A 37 1.11 3.46 0.62
C ALA A 37 0.06 2.34 0.68
N ILE A 38 -0.40 1.95 1.88
CA ILE A 38 -1.49 0.97 2.05
C ILE A 38 -2.76 1.50 1.39
N LYS A 39 -3.15 2.75 1.70
CA LYS A 39 -4.37 3.37 1.15
C LYS A 39 -4.34 3.45 -0.38
N ILE A 40 -3.21 3.84 -0.95
CA ILE A 40 -3.03 3.92 -2.41
C ILE A 40 -3.15 2.53 -3.05
N ALA A 41 -2.47 1.52 -2.51
CA ALA A 41 -2.50 0.16 -3.04
C ALA A 41 -3.90 -0.47 -2.91
N GLU A 42 -4.61 -0.22 -1.80
CA GLU A 42 -6.00 -0.68 -1.61
C GLU A 42 -6.95 -0.02 -2.62
N ALA A 43 -6.80 1.28 -2.88
CA ALA A 43 -7.58 1.98 -3.90
C ALA A 43 -7.31 1.43 -5.31
N GLU A 44 -6.06 1.17 -5.66
CA GLU A 44 -5.68 0.54 -6.93
C GLU A 44 -6.32 -0.85 -7.05
N ARG A 45 -6.22 -1.69 -6.02
CA ARG A 45 -6.79 -3.04 -5.99
C ARG A 45 -8.31 -3.01 -6.22
N ILE A 46 -9.02 -2.13 -5.51
CA ILE A 46 -10.48 -1.98 -5.66
C ILE A 46 -10.84 -1.53 -7.08
N GLY A 47 -10.12 -0.54 -7.61
CA GLY A 47 -10.35 -0.06 -8.98
C GLY A 47 -10.06 -1.11 -10.04
N LEU A 48 -8.98 -1.88 -9.87
CA LEU A 48 -8.61 -2.97 -10.77
C LEU A 48 -9.62 -4.12 -10.73
N ASN A 49 -10.07 -4.53 -9.53
CA ASN A 49 -11.04 -5.61 -9.39
C ASN A 49 -12.34 -5.30 -10.14
N ARG A 50 -12.86 -4.06 -10.04
CA ARG A 50 -14.06 -3.65 -10.79
C ARG A 50 -13.87 -3.71 -12.31
N ARG A 51 -12.70 -3.30 -12.81
CA ARG A 51 -12.38 -3.39 -14.24
C ARG A 51 -12.24 -4.84 -14.71
N LEU A 52 -11.70 -5.70 -13.87
CA LEU A 52 -11.59 -7.14 -14.16
C LEU A 52 -12.97 -7.80 -14.23
N GLU A 53 -13.87 -7.48 -13.29
CA GLU A 53 -15.26 -7.95 -13.30
C GLU A 53 -16.01 -7.52 -14.58
N ASP A 54 -15.83 -6.26 -15.03
CA ASP A 54 -16.39 -5.76 -16.29
C ASP A 54 -15.79 -6.50 -17.51
N ALA A 55 -14.47 -6.72 -17.55
CA ALA A 55 -13.83 -7.48 -18.63
C ALA A 55 -14.33 -8.94 -18.69
N LEU A 56 -14.51 -9.59 -17.54
CA LEU A 56 -15.08 -10.93 -17.43
C LEU A 56 -16.53 -10.98 -17.93
N ALA A 57 -17.35 -9.98 -17.57
CA ALA A 57 -18.73 -9.89 -18.03
C ALA A 57 -18.81 -9.74 -19.56
N ARG A 58 -17.94 -8.90 -20.14
CA ARG A 58 -17.85 -8.74 -21.61
C ARG A 58 -17.41 -10.00 -22.31
N ALA A 59 -16.38 -10.67 -21.79
CA ALA A 59 -15.90 -11.93 -22.34
C ALA A 59 -16.99 -13.01 -22.32
N ALA A 60 -17.80 -13.08 -21.26
CA ALA A 60 -18.93 -14.00 -21.17
C ALA A 60 -20.03 -13.72 -22.21
N VAL A 61 -20.32 -12.45 -22.50
CA VAL A 61 -21.28 -12.06 -23.55
C VAL A 61 -20.76 -12.42 -24.94
N THR A 62 -19.46 -12.19 -25.20
CA THR A 62 -18.83 -12.52 -26.49
C THR A 62 -18.80 -14.03 -26.74
N PHE A 63 -18.86 -14.86 -25.70
CA PHE A 63 -18.75 -16.31 -25.86
C PHE A 63 -20.01 -16.98 -26.44
N GLY A 64 -21.19 -16.35 -26.34
CA GLY A 64 -22.44 -16.90 -26.88
C GLY A 64 -22.86 -18.24 -26.23
N ASN A 65 -24.16 -18.56 -26.24
CA ASN A 65 -24.67 -19.85 -25.73
C ASN A 65 -24.87 -20.88 -26.88
N GLY A 66 -24.31 -20.61 -28.06
CA GLY A 66 -24.52 -21.41 -29.27
C GLY A 66 -23.53 -22.58 -29.37
N THR A 67 -24.04 -23.81 -29.32
CA THR A 67 -23.24 -25.03 -29.47
C THR A 67 -22.65 -25.25 -30.87
N ASP A 68 -22.96 -24.38 -31.84
CA ASP A 68 -22.60 -24.53 -33.28
C ASP A 68 -21.72 -23.37 -33.82
N GLU A 69 -21.27 -22.44 -32.94
CA GLU A 69 -20.62 -21.17 -33.34
C GLU A 69 -19.11 -21.28 -33.64
N TYR A 70 -18.45 -22.40 -33.34
CA TYR A 70 -17.00 -22.54 -33.54
C TYR A 70 -16.58 -22.75 -35.00
N LEU A 71 -17.51 -23.11 -35.89
CA LEU A 71 -17.23 -23.36 -37.31
C LEU A 71 -17.39 -22.10 -38.19
N GLU A 72 -18.19 -21.12 -37.75
CA GLU A 72 -18.56 -19.92 -38.52
C GLU A 72 -18.00 -18.61 -37.91
N ARG A 73 -17.18 -18.69 -36.84
CA ARG A 73 -16.77 -17.49 -36.11
C ARG A 73 -15.84 -16.59 -36.93
N ASP A 74 -16.26 -15.34 -37.10
CA ASP A 74 -15.56 -14.34 -37.89
C ASP A 74 -14.19 -13.99 -37.28
N ALA A 75 -13.17 -13.74 -38.10
CA ALA A 75 -11.79 -13.53 -37.63
C ALA A 75 -11.64 -12.32 -36.66
N ALA A 76 -12.61 -11.39 -36.69
CA ALA A 76 -12.70 -10.26 -35.78
C ALA A 76 -13.03 -10.67 -34.33
N ASP A 77 -13.87 -11.68 -34.14
CA ASP A 77 -14.29 -12.16 -32.80
C ASP A 77 -13.16 -12.92 -32.11
N ASN A 78 -12.34 -13.65 -32.88
CA ASN A 78 -11.11 -14.28 -32.37
C ASN A 78 -10.16 -13.22 -31.78
N LYS A 79 -9.94 -12.13 -32.50
CA LYS A 79 -9.04 -11.06 -32.06
C LYS A 79 -9.55 -10.36 -30.81
N LEU A 80 -10.86 -10.11 -30.72
CA LEU A 80 -11.47 -9.53 -29.52
C LEU A 80 -11.32 -10.45 -28.30
N GLN A 81 -11.51 -11.76 -28.48
CA GLN A 81 -11.35 -12.73 -27.40
C GLN A 81 -9.90 -12.82 -26.91
N ASP A 82 -8.91 -12.81 -27.81
CA ASP A 82 -7.50 -12.84 -27.43
C ASP A 82 -7.09 -11.60 -26.63
N LEU A 83 -7.62 -10.43 -27.01
CA LEU A 83 -7.42 -9.18 -26.28
C LEU A 83 -8.02 -9.27 -24.87
N LEU A 84 -9.30 -9.66 -24.75
CA LEU A 84 -9.97 -9.81 -23.45
C LEU A 84 -9.25 -10.83 -22.56
N SER A 85 -8.83 -11.97 -23.13
CA SER A 85 -8.09 -13.00 -22.40
C SER A 85 -6.75 -12.48 -21.87
N THR A 86 -6.06 -11.64 -22.64
CA THR A 86 -4.80 -11.02 -22.22
C THR A 86 -5.01 -9.98 -21.13
N GLU A 87 -6.04 -9.14 -21.25
CA GLU A 87 -6.42 -8.14 -20.24
C GLU A 87 -6.79 -8.80 -18.91
N ILE A 88 -7.62 -9.85 -18.94
CA ILE A 88 -8.03 -10.62 -17.75
C ILE A 88 -6.79 -11.20 -17.05
N LYS A 89 -5.92 -11.91 -17.77
CA LYS A 89 -4.69 -12.51 -17.20
C LYS A 89 -3.78 -11.46 -16.57
N ASN A 90 -3.62 -10.30 -17.21
CA ASN A 90 -2.82 -9.21 -16.67
C ASN A 90 -3.45 -8.60 -15.41
N GLY A 91 -4.78 -8.44 -15.40
CA GLY A 91 -5.53 -7.96 -14.25
C GLY A 91 -5.42 -8.89 -13.04
N GLU A 92 -5.64 -10.19 -13.23
CA GLU A 92 -5.50 -11.21 -12.19
C GLU A 92 -4.10 -11.22 -11.58
N ARG A 93 -3.06 -11.25 -12.43
CA ARG A 93 -1.67 -11.18 -11.98
C ARG A 93 -1.41 -9.94 -11.13
N ARG A 94 -1.86 -8.77 -11.59
CA ARG A 94 -1.65 -7.51 -10.88
C ARG A 94 -2.42 -7.46 -9.56
N LEU A 95 -3.61 -8.08 -9.47
CA LEU A 95 -4.34 -8.20 -8.20
C LEU A 95 -3.54 -9.01 -7.17
N ILE A 96 -2.96 -10.14 -7.57
CA ILE A 96 -2.12 -10.97 -6.68
C ILE A 96 -0.89 -10.19 -6.19
N GLU A 97 -0.24 -9.43 -7.08
CA GLU A 97 0.87 -8.56 -6.73
C GLU A 97 0.47 -7.49 -5.71
N LEU A 98 -0.68 -6.83 -5.91
CA LEU A 98 -1.21 -5.82 -5.01
C LEU A 98 -1.57 -6.38 -3.64
N GLU A 99 -2.21 -7.56 -3.58
CA GLU A 99 -2.55 -8.21 -2.32
C GLU A 99 -1.29 -8.57 -1.53
N THR A 100 -0.27 -9.09 -2.22
CA THR A 100 1.03 -9.39 -1.62
C THR A 100 1.69 -8.12 -1.07
N GLN A 101 1.71 -7.04 -1.87
CA GLN A 101 2.29 -5.76 -1.47
C GLN A 101 1.55 -5.14 -0.28
N ILE A 102 0.21 -5.15 -0.29
CA ILE A 102 -0.63 -4.68 0.82
C ILE A 102 -0.32 -5.49 2.09
N GLY A 103 -0.16 -6.81 1.97
CA GLY A 103 0.23 -7.67 3.08
C GLY A 103 1.57 -7.26 3.70
N HIS A 104 2.60 -7.05 2.87
CA HIS A 104 3.91 -6.58 3.32
C HIS A 104 3.84 -5.21 4.00
N LEU A 105 3.11 -4.26 3.44
CA LEU A 105 2.96 -2.92 4.01
C LEU A 105 2.22 -2.95 5.35
N LYS A 106 1.15 -3.75 5.46
CA LYS A 106 0.44 -3.96 6.73
C LYS A 106 1.33 -4.60 7.79
N PHE A 107 2.15 -5.58 7.40
CA PHE A 107 3.14 -6.15 8.30
C PHE A 107 4.14 -5.10 8.81
N LEU A 108 4.69 -4.27 7.92
CA LEU A 108 5.63 -3.19 8.30
C LEU A 108 4.96 -2.18 9.23
N HIS A 109 3.73 -1.79 8.94
CA HIS A 109 2.96 -0.89 9.79
C HIS A 109 2.78 -1.47 11.20
N THR A 110 2.34 -2.72 11.31
CA THR A 110 2.16 -3.43 12.59
C THR A 110 3.48 -3.60 13.34
N ALA A 111 4.56 -3.98 12.66
CA ALA A 111 5.87 -4.15 13.28
C ALA A 111 6.38 -2.84 13.88
N MET A 112 6.15 -1.73 13.18
CA MET A 112 6.56 -0.39 13.62
C MET A 112 5.71 0.10 14.80
N THR A 113 4.38 -0.03 14.76
CA THR A 113 3.53 0.39 15.89
C THR A 113 3.74 -0.48 17.13
N THR A 114 4.07 -1.76 16.95
CA THR A 114 4.42 -2.67 18.05
C THR A 114 5.77 -2.32 18.67
N ARG A 115 6.79 -2.02 17.85
CA ARG A 115 8.14 -1.67 18.32
C ARG A 115 8.23 -0.28 18.91
N PHE A 116 7.35 0.63 18.51
CA PHE A 116 7.29 2.00 18.98
C PHE A 116 5.88 2.31 19.55
N PRO A 117 5.50 1.73 20.70
CA PRO A 117 4.15 1.87 21.26
C PRO A 117 3.80 3.31 21.67
N GLY A 118 4.82 4.16 21.87
CA GLY A 118 4.64 5.58 22.14
C GLY A 118 4.44 6.44 20.89
N LEU A 119 4.51 5.86 19.68
CA LEU A 119 4.35 6.60 18.42
C LEU A 119 2.93 7.15 18.29
N LYS A 120 2.81 8.48 18.31
CA LYS A 120 1.53 9.16 18.11
C LYS A 120 1.32 9.39 16.61
N LEU A 121 0.51 8.53 16.01
CA LEU A 121 0.03 8.73 14.65
C LEU A 121 -1.08 9.78 14.68
N THR A 122 -0.92 10.83 13.88
CA THR A 122 -2.01 11.77 13.60
C THR A 122 -2.96 11.07 12.62
N PRO A 123 -4.27 10.97 12.91
CA PRO A 123 -5.22 10.49 11.91
C PRO A 123 -5.09 11.37 10.67
N SER A 124 -4.71 10.76 9.55
CA SER A 124 -4.61 11.44 8.26
C SER A 124 -6.00 11.98 7.88
N GLY A 125 -6.22 13.28 8.12
CA GLY A 125 -7.46 13.97 7.76
C GLY A 125 -7.85 15.09 8.72
N LEU A 126 -7.16 16.22 8.68
CA LEU A 126 -7.71 17.55 8.98
C LEU A 126 -6.75 18.59 8.38
N PRO A 127 -7.09 19.27 7.27
CA PRO A 127 -6.36 20.45 6.85
C PRO A 127 -6.55 21.55 7.90
N LYS A 128 -5.48 22.30 8.17
CA LYS A 128 -5.58 23.63 8.77
C LYS A 128 -5.95 24.64 7.70
#